data_AF-A0A0P1FYY1-F1
#
_entry.id   AF-A0A0P1FYY1-F1
#
_cell.length_a   1.000
_cell.length_b   1.000
_cell.length_c   1.000
_cell.angle_alpha   90.00
_cell.angle_beta   90.00
_cell.angle_gamma   90.00
#
_symmetry.space_group_name_H-M   'P 1'
#
loop_
_entity.id
_entity.type
_entity.pdbx_description
1 polymer ?
#
loop_
_entity_poly.entity_id
_entity_poly.type
_entity_poly.pdbx_seq_one_letter_code
_entity_poly.pdbx_strand_id
1 'polypeptide(L)'
;MPVLSDAKVRALKPKAKPYKQADFDGLFLLINPGGSKLWRFKCRWMGKEKLLSFGKYPDLSLKQARDKRDEARKVLAAGKDPSFERKRAQIAKEAEHRETFGRLASALLEKKRHEGKSASTLAKTEWLHGLLCADLGAYPISQISARDVLVSYSPMIGQVLA
;
A
#
# COMPACT_ATOMS: atom_id res chain seq x y z
N MET A 1 -11.90 -32.76 -3.41
CA MET A 1 -12.59 -31.95 -2.37
C MET A 1 -13.41 -30.88 -3.06
N PRO A 2 -14.65 -30.60 -2.63
CA PRO A 2 -15.50 -29.61 -3.29
C PRO A 2 -14.99 -28.20 -3.04
N VAL A 3 -14.82 -27.47 -4.15
CA VAL A 3 -14.50 -26.04 -4.27
C VAL A 3 -15.39 -25.22 -3.32
N LEU A 4 -14.84 -24.15 -2.75
CA LEU A 4 -15.58 -23.27 -1.85
C LEU A 4 -16.64 -22.46 -2.59
N SER A 5 -17.73 -22.17 -1.88
CA SER A 5 -18.71 -21.15 -2.23
C SER A 5 -18.85 -20.15 -1.07
N ASP A 6 -19.31 -18.95 -1.35
CA ASP A 6 -19.49 -17.92 -0.31
C ASP A 6 -20.46 -18.35 0.80
N ALA A 7 -21.52 -19.10 0.46
CA ALA A 7 -22.43 -19.67 1.44
C ALA A 7 -21.70 -20.65 2.36
N LYS A 8 -20.87 -21.53 1.80
CA LYS A 8 -20.06 -22.49 2.56
C LYS A 8 -19.06 -21.76 3.46
N VAL A 9 -18.34 -20.76 2.93
CA VAL A 9 -17.37 -19.97 3.70
C VAL A 9 -18.03 -19.31 4.92
N ARG A 10 -19.23 -18.74 4.74
CA ARG A 10 -20.02 -18.16 5.84
C ARG A 10 -20.38 -19.20 6.91
N ALA A 11 -20.85 -20.38 6.49
CA ALA A 11 -21.29 -21.45 7.38
C ALA A 11 -20.17 -22.16 8.18
N LEU A 12 -18.89 -21.99 7.80
CA LEU A 12 -17.77 -22.61 8.53
C LEU A 12 -17.66 -22.07 9.96
N LYS A 13 -17.66 -23.00 10.93
CA LYS A 13 -17.55 -22.72 12.37
C LYS A 13 -16.14 -22.99 12.88
N PRO A 14 -15.64 -22.20 13.84
CA PRO A 14 -14.36 -22.50 14.50
C PRO A 14 -14.39 -23.86 15.22
N LYS A 15 -13.20 -24.44 15.39
CA LYS A 15 -12.97 -25.69 16.14
C LYS A 15 -11.89 -25.45 17.19
N ALA A 16 -11.68 -26.42 18.08
CA ALA A 16 -10.66 -26.36 19.13
C ALA A 16 -9.22 -26.16 18.60
N LYS A 17 -8.94 -26.60 17.37
CA LYS A 17 -7.64 -26.42 16.70
C LYS A 17 -7.83 -25.77 15.33
N PRO A 18 -6.86 -24.96 14.84
CA PRO A 18 -6.91 -24.42 13.50
C PRO A 18 -7.07 -25.52 12.45
N TYR A 19 -7.93 -25.30 11.46
CA TYR A 19 -8.12 -26.27 10.38
C TYR A 19 -8.23 -25.57 9.03
N LYS A 20 -7.88 -26.32 7.97
CA LYS A 20 -7.89 -25.84 6.60
C LYS A 20 -9.15 -26.29 5.89
N GLN A 21 -9.82 -25.38 5.22
CA GLN A 21 -10.84 -25.69 4.23
C GLN A 21 -10.26 -25.39 2.85
N ALA A 22 -9.93 -26.44 2.11
CA ALA A 22 -9.39 -26.30 0.76
C ALA A 22 -10.39 -25.66 -0.19
N ASP A 23 -9.90 -24.78 -1.06
CA ASP A 23 -10.53 -24.41 -2.32
C ASP A 23 -9.89 -25.24 -3.44
N PHE A 24 -9.22 -24.59 -4.40
CA PHE A 24 -8.46 -25.27 -5.46
C PHE A 24 -7.11 -24.60 -5.70
N ASP A 25 -6.22 -25.31 -6.40
CA ASP A 25 -4.91 -24.79 -6.81
C ASP A 25 -4.08 -24.25 -5.64
N GLY A 26 -4.08 -24.96 -4.51
CA GLY A 26 -3.31 -24.58 -3.32
C GLY A 26 -3.91 -23.42 -2.52
N LEU A 27 -5.01 -22.80 -2.97
CA LEU A 27 -5.77 -21.83 -2.18
C LEU A 27 -6.62 -22.57 -1.14
N PHE A 28 -6.63 -22.05 0.08
CA PHE A 28 -7.47 -22.56 1.15
C PHE A 28 -7.80 -21.46 2.15
N LEU A 29 -8.87 -21.68 2.90
CA LEU A 29 -9.23 -20.87 4.06
C LEU A 29 -8.68 -21.55 5.32
N LEU A 30 -7.95 -20.80 6.14
CA LEU A 30 -7.53 -21.22 7.48
C LEU A 30 -8.54 -20.67 8.50
N ILE A 31 -9.21 -21.56 9.22
CA ILE A 31 -10.17 -21.20 10.27
C ILE A 31 -9.46 -21.40 11.61
N ASN A 32 -9.34 -20.33 12.39
CA ASN A 32 -8.73 -20.38 13.72
C ASN A 32 -9.79 -20.61 14.81
N PRO A 33 -9.41 -21.11 16.00
CA PRO A 33 -10.32 -21.30 17.13
C PRO A 33 -11.06 -20.01 17.55
N GLY A 34 -10.42 -18.85 17.43
CA GLY A 34 -11.04 -17.55 17.68
C GLY A 34 -12.00 -17.05 16.60
N GLY A 35 -12.37 -17.89 15.62
CA GLY A 35 -13.35 -17.54 14.58
C GLY A 35 -12.79 -16.81 13.37
N SER A 36 -11.52 -16.38 13.39
CA SER A 36 -10.90 -15.71 12.24
C SER A 36 -10.74 -16.67 11.06
N LYS A 37 -11.06 -16.17 9.87
CA LYS A 37 -11.03 -16.90 8.59
C LYS A 37 -10.01 -16.23 7.68
N LEU A 38 -8.87 -16.88 7.42
CA LEU A 38 -7.74 -16.30 6.71
C LEU A 38 -7.50 -17.00 5.37
N TRP A 39 -7.46 -16.24 4.28
CA TRP A 39 -7.11 -16.76 2.96
C TRP A 39 -5.61 -17.02 2.87
N ARG A 40 -5.25 -18.26 2.55
CA ARG A 40 -3.86 -18.71 2.43
C ARG A 40 -3.66 -19.43 1.11
N PHE A 41 -2.50 -19.22 0.49
CA PHE A 41 -2.11 -19.89 -0.74
C PHE A 41 -0.79 -20.62 -0.54
N LYS A 42 -0.82 -21.94 -0.69
CA LYS A 42 0.35 -22.81 -0.62
C LYS A 42 0.91 -23.00 -2.03
N CYS A 43 2.17 -22.66 -2.22
CA CYS A 43 2.89 -22.84 -3.47
C CYS A 43 4.31 -23.35 -3.23
N ARG A 44 5.05 -23.64 -4.30
CA ARG A 44 6.49 -23.94 -4.25
C ARG A 44 7.25 -22.99 -5.14
N TRP A 45 8.41 -22.54 -4.68
CA TRP A 45 9.36 -21.76 -5.45
C TRP A 45 10.75 -22.34 -5.22
N MET A 46 11.46 -22.69 -6.30
CA MET A 46 12.77 -23.36 -6.26
C MET A 46 12.80 -24.57 -5.31
N GLY A 47 11.82 -25.46 -5.44
CA GLY A 47 11.68 -26.66 -4.61
C GLY A 47 11.22 -26.43 -3.17
N LYS A 48 11.23 -25.19 -2.68
CA LYS A 48 10.81 -24.85 -1.31
C LYS A 48 9.33 -24.51 -1.24
N GLU A 49 8.63 -25.10 -0.27
CA GLU A 49 7.25 -24.74 0.02
C GLU A 49 7.15 -23.32 0.59
N LYS A 50 6.18 -22.56 0.10
CA LYS A 50 5.85 -21.21 0.55
C LYS A 50 4.38 -21.10 0.86
N LEU A 51 4.07 -20.28 1.86
CA LEU A 51 2.71 -19.99 2.29
C LEU A 51 2.43 -18.49 2.25
N LEU A 52 1.63 -18.05 1.29
CA LEU A 52 1.21 -16.65 1.17
C LEU A 52 -0.09 -16.41 1.95
N SER A 53 -0.23 -15.20 2.49
CA SER A 53 -1.42 -14.76 3.24
C SER A 53 -2.14 -13.63 2.50
N PHE A 54 -3.36 -13.84 2.01
CA PHE A 54 -4.03 -12.84 1.17
C PHE A 54 -4.90 -11.85 1.93
N GLY A 55 -5.36 -12.21 3.13
CA GLY A 55 -6.22 -11.38 3.97
C GLY A 55 -7.19 -12.23 4.78
N LYS A 56 -8.10 -11.55 5.48
CA LYS A 56 -9.18 -12.17 6.24
C LYS A 56 -10.50 -12.07 5.48
N TYR A 57 -11.37 -13.05 5.65
CA TYR A 57 -12.79 -12.95 5.27
C TYR A 57 -13.56 -12.27 6.42
N PRO A 58 -14.53 -11.37 6.16
CA PRO A 58 -15.09 -11.01 4.86
C PRO A 58 -14.40 -9.84 4.12
N ASP A 59 -13.43 -9.14 4.73
CA ASP A 59 -12.70 -8.02 4.11
C ASP A 59 -12.14 -8.36 2.72
N LEU A 60 -11.77 -9.62 2.54
CA LEU A 60 -11.41 -10.19 1.26
C LEU A 60 -12.35 -11.35 0.91
N SER A 61 -13.14 -11.17 -0.15
CA SER A 61 -14.08 -12.15 -0.67
C SER A 61 -13.37 -13.36 -1.28
N LEU A 62 -14.10 -14.47 -1.47
CA LEU A 62 -13.57 -15.66 -2.14
C LEU A 62 -13.12 -15.34 -3.57
N LYS A 63 -13.87 -14.49 -4.29
CA LYS A 63 -13.50 -14.04 -5.65
C LYS A 63 -12.14 -13.33 -5.63
N GLN A 64 -11.98 -12.33 -4.76
CA GLN A 64 -10.71 -11.60 -4.61
C GLN A 64 -9.56 -12.54 -4.16
N ALA A 65 -9.85 -13.59 -3.38
CA ALA A 65 -8.84 -14.57 -2.98
C ALA A 65 -8.34 -15.39 -4.18
N ARG A 66 -9.23 -15.74 -5.11
CA ARG A 66 -8.90 -16.42 -6.37
C ARG A 66 -8.13 -15.51 -7.31
N ASP A 67 -8.54 -14.26 -7.45
CA ASP A 67 -7.82 -13.27 -8.27
C ASP A 67 -6.37 -13.10 -7.78
N LYS A 68 -6.17 -12.93 -6.47
CA LYS A 68 -4.82 -12.86 -5.86
C LYS A 68 -4.01 -14.15 -6.02
N ARG A 69 -4.66 -15.32 -6.00
CA ARG A 69 -3.99 -16.59 -6.29
C ARG A 69 -3.48 -16.60 -7.73
N ASP A 70 -4.31 -16.17 -8.68
CA ASP A 70 -3.96 -16.20 -10.10
C ASP A 70 -2.83 -15.22 -10.42
N GLU A 71 -2.83 -14.03 -9.78
CA GLU A 71 -1.69 -13.12 -9.79
C GLU A 71 -0.42 -13.79 -9.26
N ALA A 72 -0.48 -14.44 -8.09
CA ALA A 72 0.68 -15.13 -7.53
C ALA A 72 1.18 -16.29 -8.42
N ARG A 73 0.27 -17.01 -9.10
CA ARG A 73 0.63 -18.06 -10.06
C ARG A 73 1.30 -17.49 -11.31
N LYS A 74 0.89 -16.32 -11.81
CA LYS A 74 1.58 -15.62 -12.90
C LYS A 74 3.02 -15.26 -12.51
N VAL A 75 3.22 -14.78 -11.28
CA VAL A 75 4.57 -14.48 -10.75
C VAL A 75 5.44 -15.74 -10.69
N LEU A 76 4.89 -16.86 -10.23
CA LEU A 76 5.59 -18.16 -10.22
C LEU A 76 5.94 -18.64 -11.63
N ALA A 77 5.00 -18.53 -12.57
CA ALA A 77 5.20 -18.92 -13.97
C ALA A 77 6.30 -18.08 -14.64
N ALA A 78 6.46 -16.83 -14.23
CA ALA A 78 7.56 -15.96 -14.65
C ALA A 78 8.89 -16.25 -13.94
N GLY A 79 9.00 -17.33 -13.16
CA GLY A 79 10.22 -17.73 -12.43
C GLY A 79 10.55 -16.86 -11.21
N LYS A 80 9.64 -15.98 -10.79
CA LYS A 80 9.85 -15.04 -9.67
C LYS A 80 9.28 -15.58 -8.37
N ASP A 81 9.82 -15.10 -7.25
CA ASP A 81 9.33 -15.41 -5.91
C ASP A 81 8.15 -14.49 -5.53
N PRO A 82 6.92 -15.00 -5.37
CA PRO A 82 5.75 -14.17 -5.03
C PRO A 82 5.86 -13.49 -3.67
N SER A 83 6.56 -14.11 -2.71
CA SER A 83 6.79 -13.50 -1.39
C SER A 83 7.65 -12.25 -1.51
N PHE A 84 8.70 -12.35 -2.33
CA PHE A 84 9.64 -11.27 -2.55
C PHE A 84 9.04 -10.15 -3.38
N GLU A 85 8.34 -10.46 -4.48
CA GLU A 85 7.68 -9.43 -5.30
C GLU A 85 6.62 -8.65 -4.49
N ARG A 86 5.88 -9.33 -3.61
CA ARG A 86 4.97 -8.63 -2.69
C ARG A 86 5.70 -7.75 -1.70
N LYS A 87 6.81 -8.23 -1.10
CA LYS A 87 7.63 -7.42 -0.19
C LYS A 87 8.21 -6.21 -0.90
N ARG A 88 8.69 -6.38 -2.13
CA ARG A 88 9.18 -5.30 -3.00
C ARG A 88 8.10 -4.27 -3.28
N ALA A 89 6.90 -4.71 -3.67
CA ALA A 89 5.77 -3.81 -3.90
C ALA A 89 5.37 -3.05 -2.63
N GLN A 90 5.41 -3.69 -1.46
CA GLN A 90 5.16 -3.03 -0.19
C GLN A 90 6.22 -1.97 0.14
N ILE A 91 7.50 -2.30 -0.02
CA ILE A 91 8.61 -1.35 0.19
C ILE A 91 8.51 -0.17 -0.78
N ALA A 92 8.16 -0.42 -2.05
CA ALA A 92 7.97 0.63 -3.04
C ALA A 92 6.84 1.59 -2.64
N LYS A 93 5.70 1.07 -2.19
CA LYS A 93 4.58 1.88 -1.67
C LYS A 93 4.96 2.68 -0.42
N GLU A 94 5.71 2.07 0.49
CA GLU A 94 6.21 2.77 1.69
C GLU A 94 7.26 3.83 1.36
N ALA A 95 8.08 3.59 0.33
CA ALA A 95 9.02 4.59 -0.17
C ALA A 95 8.26 5.77 -0.79
N GLU A 96 7.31 5.49 -1.69
CA GLU A 96 6.43 6.49 -2.30
C GLU A 96 5.69 7.33 -1.25
N HIS A 97 5.13 6.68 -0.22
CA HIS A 97 4.45 7.38 0.87
C HIS A 97 5.39 8.24 1.73
N ARG A 98 6.68 7.87 1.81
CA ARG A 98 7.71 8.68 2.49
C ARG A 98 8.24 9.83 1.64
N GLU A 99 8.00 9.84 0.34
CA GLU A 99 8.34 10.97 -0.53
C GLU A 99 7.27 12.06 -0.43
N THR A 100 7.24 12.75 0.71
CA THR A 100 6.29 13.84 0.94
C THR A 100 6.77 15.15 0.32
N PHE A 101 5.82 16.08 0.08
CA PHE A 101 6.14 17.44 -0.38
C PHE A 101 7.15 18.11 0.55
N GLY A 102 6.93 18.07 1.87
CA GLY A 102 7.82 18.71 2.83
C GLY A 102 9.24 18.17 2.77
N ARG A 103 9.41 16.85 2.59
CA ARG A 103 10.74 16.22 2.46
C ARG A 103 11.48 16.73 1.23
N LEU A 104 10.79 16.81 0.09
CA LEU A 104 11.39 17.31 -1.15
C LEU A 104 11.60 18.83 -1.14
N ALA A 105 10.69 19.59 -0.54
CA ALA A 105 10.82 21.03 -0.37
C ALA A 105 12.07 21.38 0.47
N SER A 106 12.30 20.66 1.57
CA SER A 106 13.51 20.81 2.39
C SER A 106 14.77 20.43 1.63
N ALA A 107 14.76 19.29 0.91
CA ALA A 107 15.90 18.86 0.10
C ALA A 107 16.25 19.87 -1.02
N LEU A 108 15.23 20.47 -1.65
CA LEU A 108 15.41 21.52 -2.65
C LEU A 108 15.99 22.80 -2.04
N LEU A 109 15.53 23.20 -0.85
CA LEU A 109 16.07 24.37 -0.15
C LEU A 109 17.55 24.16 0.18
N GLU A 110 17.91 22.99 0.69
CA GLU A 110 19.30 22.64 1.01
C GLU A 110 20.18 22.63 -0.24
N LYS A 111 19.70 22.05 -1.34
CA LYS A 111 20.38 22.12 -2.64
C LYS A 111 20.64 23.57 -3.06
N LYS A 112 19.66 24.47 -2.94
CA LYS A 112 19.84 25.90 -3.27
C LYS A 112 20.85 26.58 -2.34
N ARG A 113 20.96 26.18 -1.07
CA ARG A 113 22.01 26.66 -0.15
C ARG A 113 23.39 26.24 -0.64
N HIS A 114 23.57 24.97 -1.00
CA HIS A 114 24.81 24.45 -1.56
C HIS A 114 25.22 25.09 -2.89
N GLU A 115 24.25 25.45 -3.73
CA GLU A 115 24.50 26.18 -4.98
C GLU A 115 24.87 27.65 -4.78
N GLY A 116 24.92 28.15 -3.54
CA GLY A 116 25.31 29.52 -3.23
C GLY A 116 24.31 30.56 -3.72
N LYS A 117 23.01 30.23 -3.76
CA LYS A 117 21.96 31.20 -4.13
C LYS A 117 21.94 32.39 -3.16
N SER A 118 21.56 33.56 -3.66
CA SER A 118 21.49 34.78 -2.85
C SER A 118 20.55 34.62 -1.64
N ALA A 119 20.85 35.33 -0.56
CA ALA A 119 20.04 35.33 0.66
C ALA A 119 18.56 35.66 0.38
N SER A 120 18.29 36.60 -0.53
CA SER A 120 16.93 36.96 -0.93
C SER A 120 16.19 35.83 -1.65
N THR A 121 16.89 35.04 -2.47
CA THR A 121 16.32 33.87 -3.15
C THR A 121 16.01 32.75 -2.17
N LEU A 122 16.92 32.51 -1.22
CA LEU A 122 16.73 31.52 -0.17
C LEU A 122 15.56 31.89 0.73
N ALA A 123 15.49 33.14 1.20
CA ALA A 123 14.40 33.63 2.05
C ALA A 123 13.02 33.50 1.37
N LYS A 124 12.91 33.89 0.08
CA LYS A 124 11.66 33.71 -0.68
C LYS A 124 11.27 32.24 -0.83
N THR A 125 12.25 31.38 -1.08
CA THR A 125 12.02 29.93 -1.22
C THR A 125 11.56 29.33 0.11
N GLU A 126 12.22 29.69 1.21
CA GLU A 126 11.92 29.22 2.56
C GLU A 126 10.52 29.66 3.01
N TRP A 127 10.14 30.91 2.75
CA TRP A 127 8.79 31.40 3.01
C TRP A 127 7.72 30.66 2.20
N LEU A 128 7.91 30.51 0.88
CA LEU A 128 6.96 29.82 0.02
C LEU A 128 6.81 28.34 0.41
N HIS A 129 7.92 27.68 0.72
CA HIS A 129 7.90 26.30 1.19
C HIS A 129 7.18 26.19 2.54
N GLY A 130 7.44 27.10 3.48
CA GLY A 130 6.77 27.11 4.79
C GLY A 130 5.25 27.22 4.67
N LEU A 131 4.79 28.09 3.77
CA LEU A 131 3.36 28.23 3.48
C LEU A 131 2.75 26.93 2.94
N LEU A 132 3.33 26.37 1.88
CA LEU A 132 2.79 25.16 1.24
C LEU A 132 2.93 23.93 2.14
N CYS A 133 3.98 23.88 2.98
CA CYS A 133 4.19 22.79 3.93
C CYS A 133 3.13 22.75 5.03
N ALA A 134 2.47 23.87 5.36
CA ALA A 134 1.39 23.89 6.34
C ALA A 134 0.22 22.97 5.92
N ASP A 135 -0.12 22.98 4.64
CA ASP A 135 -1.23 22.21 4.09
C ASP A 135 -0.78 20.89 3.45
N LEU A 136 0.33 20.91 2.71
CA LEU A 136 0.78 19.81 1.85
C LEU A 136 2.00 19.05 2.40
N GLY A 137 2.64 19.53 3.47
CA GLY A 137 3.95 19.05 3.90
C GLY A 137 4.00 17.54 4.20
N ALA A 138 2.91 17.00 4.78
CA ALA A 138 2.77 15.59 5.11
C ALA A 138 2.27 14.73 3.95
N TYR A 139 1.85 15.34 2.83
CA TYR A 139 1.22 14.61 1.74
C TYR A 139 2.30 13.96 0.87
N PRO A 140 2.18 12.66 0.55
CA PRO A 140 2.98 12.03 -0.50
C PRO A 140 2.78 12.78 -1.81
N ILE A 141 3.85 13.04 -2.55
CA ILE A 141 3.75 13.82 -3.80
C ILE A 141 2.80 13.18 -4.83
N SER A 142 2.70 11.86 -4.85
CA SER A 142 1.82 11.14 -5.78
C SER A 142 0.34 11.27 -5.44
N GLN A 143 0.02 11.80 -4.26
CA GLN A 143 -1.35 12.03 -3.79
C GLN A 143 -1.75 13.50 -3.82
N ILE A 144 -0.83 14.42 -4.15
CA ILE A 144 -1.14 15.84 -4.29
C ILE A 144 -1.80 16.08 -5.63
N SER A 145 -3.03 16.58 -5.60
CA SER A 145 -3.78 16.99 -6.78
C SER A 145 -3.60 18.49 -7.06
N ALA A 146 -3.92 18.91 -8.29
CA ALA A 146 -3.95 20.34 -8.63
C ALA A 146 -4.93 21.14 -7.76
N ARG A 147 -6.01 20.51 -7.27
CA ARG A 147 -6.97 21.14 -6.38
C ARG A 147 -6.38 21.42 -5.01
N ASP A 148 -5.60 20.49 -4.45
CA ASP A 148 -4.94 20.67 -3.14
C ASP A 148 -3.98 21.86 -3.18
N VAL A 149 -3.29 22.02 -4.30
CA VAL A 149 -2.43 23.18 -4.56
C VAL A 149 -3.25 24.47 -4.61
N LEU A 150 -4.37 24.51 -5.35
CA LEU A 150 -5.20 25.73 -5.44
C LEU A 150 -5.80 26.14 -4.08
N VAL A 151 -6.20 25.16 -3.28
CA VAL A 151 -6.75 25.42 -1.93
C VAL A 151 -5.69 26.03 -1.02
N SER A 152 -4.45 25.54 -1.04
CA SER A 152 -3.38 26.11 -0.21
C SER A 152 -3.00 27.54 -0.60
N TYR A 153 -3.27 27.96 -1.83
CA TYR A 153 -3.13 29.36 -2.26
C TYR A 153 -4.33 30.25 -1.93
N SER A 154 -5.51 29.68 -1.63
CA SER A 154 -6.74 30.47 -1.39
C SER A 154 -6.63 31.51 -0.27
N PRO A 155 -5.91 31.26 0.86
CA PRO A 155 -5.70 32.26 1.90
C PRO A 155 -4.92 33.50 1.42
N MET A 156 -4.08 33.35 0.39
CA MET A 156 -3.33 34.47 -0.19
C MET A 156 -4.19 35.35 -1.09
N ILE A 157 -5.17 34.76 -1.77
CA ILE A 157 -6.08 35.49 -2.67
C ILE A 157 -7.08 36.32 -1.85
N GLY A 158 -7.52 35.81 -0.69
CA GLY A 158 -8.44 36.51 0.21
C GLY A 158 -7.85 37.75 0.88
N GLN A 159 -6.51 37.88 0.96
CA GLN A 159 -5.84 39.08 1.49
C GLN A 159 -5.66 40.20 0.46
N VAL A 160 -5.96 39.96 -0.82
CA VAL A 160 -5.83 40.96 -1.91
C VAL A 160 -7.17 41.66 -2.20
N LEU A 161 -8.28 41.19 -1.61
CA LEU A 161 -9.63 41.73 -1.82
C LEU A 161 -10.25 42.38 -0.55
N ALA A 162 -9.44 42.69 0.45
CA ALA A 162 -9.82 43.49 1.62
C ALA A 162 -8.90 44.71 1.74
#